data_AF-A0A0D0T7L0-F1
#
_entry.id   AF-A0A0D0T7L0-F1
#
_cell.length_a   1.000
_cell.length_b   1.000
_cell.length_c   1.000
_cell.angle_alpha   90.00
_cell.angle_beta   90.00
_cell.angle_gamma   90.00
#
_symmetry.space_group_name_H-M   'P 1'
#
loop_
_entity.id
_entity.type
_entity.pdbx_description
1 polymer ?
#
loop_
_entity_poly.entity_id
_entity_poly.type
_entity_poly.pdbx_seq_one_letter_code
_entity_poly.pdbx_strand_id
1 'polypeptide(L)'
;MNLFAESGNTDIEGIDSKNACYGSTAALFNAVNWIQSESWDGRNAIVMCGDIAIYKEGSARPVGGMGACAMLIGPDAPLVLEPVHGTYMANTWDFYKPDLSAEYPTVDGPLTIAAYLGALDNAYSTYIQKAEASQARAAKKLSLASVTAAVSEVANGFVGAVNGHANGHANGHANGVSETKVDGIAKFDYVCLHSPYGKLVQKGHARMFYNDYLRNPSHPAFANVPEDVKSLDRTKTYTDKVIEKTFIGIAGDHYKSAVLPGKDCVSRCGNMYTASLYGALASVVSSAPEGIEIGKRIGMYAFGSGCAASFYALRVNGSTKEIADKLNLKARLASMDVRPCQEYVDALKLREENHNAVKYIPQGSLDNIWPGAYYLEGVDELYRRTYLQKPGSA
;
A
#
# COMPACT_ATOMS: atom_id res chain seq x y z
N MET A 1 7.80 12.34 -23.49
CA MET A 1 7.57 10.97 -22.99
C MET A 1 7.82 9.97 -24.12
N ASN A 2 8.96 9.28 -24.13
CA ASN A 2 9.39 8.47 -25.29
C ASN A 2 8.41 7.32 -25.60
N LEU A 3 7.86 6.66 -24.56
CA LEU A 3 6.95 5.51 -24.74
C LEU A 3 5.61 5.87 -25.40
N PHE A 4 5.20 7.14 -25.37
CA PHE A 4 3.95 7.60 -25.98
C PHE A 4 4.17 8.32 -27.32
N ALA A 5 5.42 8.65 -27.66
CA ALA A 5 5.75 9.49 -28.81
C ALA A 5 5.26 8.88 -30.14
N GLU A 6 5.46 7.57 -30.35
CA GLU A 6 5.03 6.86 -31.57
C GLU A 6 3.50 6.88 -31.77
N SER A 7 2.74 6.90 -30.68
CA SER A 7 1.27 6.98 -30.74
C SER A 7 0.75 8.39 -31.05
N GLY A 8 1.61 9.42 -30.99
CA GLY A 8 1.20 10.82 -31.07
C GLY A 8 0.45 11.34 -29.83
N ASN A 9 0.27 10.53 -28.79
CA ASN A 9 -0.43 10.92 -27.58
C ASN A 9 0.49 11.76 -26.65
N THR A 10 0.39 13.09 -26.77
CA THR A 10 1.17 14.03 -25.95
C THR A 10 0.34 14.76 -24.89
N ASP A 11 -0.99 14.64 -24.95
CA ASP A 11 -1.92 15.25 -24.01
C ASP A 11 -2.19 14.29 -22.85
N ILE A 12 -1.26 14.25 -21.89
CA ILE A 12 -1.30 13.36 -20.73
C ILE A 12 -0.94 14.18 -19.49
N GLU A 13 -1.90 14.33 -18.58
CA GLU A 13 -1.70 15.02 -17.30
C GLU A 13 -0.85 14.21 -16.31
N GLY A 14 -0.27 14.91 -15.34
CA GLY A 14 0.50 14.31 -14.25
C GLY A 14 2.01 14.50 -14.40
N ILE A 15 2.67 14.59 -13.26
CA ILE A 15 4.13 14.74 -13.09
C ILE A 15 4.57 13.93 -11.85
N ASP A 16 5.79 14.15 -11.37
CA ASP A 16 6.31 13.46 -10.20
C ASP A 16 5.70 13.98 -8.88
N SER A 17 5.30 13.05 -8.01
CA SER A 17 4.90 13.33 -6.62
C SER A 17 5.91 12.75 -5.65
N LYS A 18 6.53 13.59 -4.82
CA LYS A 18 7.68 13.19 -3.98
C LYS A 18 7.49 13.54 -2.51
N ASN A 19 7.41 12.51 -1.67
CA ASN A 19 7.71 12.58 -0.24
C ASN A 19 8.17 11.19 0.22
N ALA A 20 9.48 10.96 0.26
CA ALA A 20 10.08 9.66 0.60
C ALA A 20 9.30 8.48 -0.05
N CYS A 21 9.04 7.41 0.69
CA CYS A 21 8.30 6.24 0.21
C CYS A 21 6.79 6.47 -0.01
N TYR A 22 6.24 7.66 0.28
CA TYR A 22 4.81 7.97 0.17
C TYR A 22 4.39 8.45 -1.22
N GLY A 23 5.33 8.91 -2.06
CA GLY A 23 5.06 9.61 -3.32
C GLY A 23 4.09 8.87 -4.26
N SER A 24 4.20 7.55 -4.34
CA SER A 24 3.32 6.69 -5.14
C SER A 24 1.90 6.57 -4.61
N THR A 25 1.68 6.71 -3.30
CA THR A 25 0.33 6.77 -2.72
C THR A 25 -0.31 8.12 -2.98
N ALA A 26 0.47 9.21 -2.95
CA ALA A 26 0.00 10.51 -3.40
C ALA A 26 -0.40 10.48 -4.89
N ALA A 27 0.42 9.88 -5.75
CA ALA A 27 0.10 9.70 -7.17
C ALA A 27 -1.15 8.84 -7.39
N LEU A 28 -1.33 7.75 -6.62
CA LEU A 28 -2.56 6.95 -6.66
C LEU A 28 -3.80 7.78 -6.30
N PHE A 29 -3.75 8.56 -5.23
CA PHE A 29 -4.87 9.40 -4.84
C PHE A 29 -5.15 10.49 -5.88
N ASN A 30 -4.12 11.11 -6.43
CA ASN A 30 -4.27 12.09 -7.51
C ASN A 30 -4.94 11.47 -8.74
N ALA A 31 -4.52 10.26 -9.15
CA ALA A 31 -5.11 9.54 -10.27
C ALA A 31 -6.59 9.20 -10.03
N VAL A 32 -6.95 8.67 -8.86
CA VAL A 32 -8.35 8.38 -8.51
C VAL A 32 -9.18 9.68 -8.48
N ASN A 33 -8.66 10.74 -7.89
CA ASN A 33 -9.34 12.04 -7.83
C ASN A 33 -9.55 12.62 -9.23
N TRP A 34 -8.56 12.50 -10.13
CA TRP A 34 -8.66 12.95 -11.52
C TRP A 34 -9.77 12.19 -12.27
N ILE A 35 -9.82 10.85 -12.16
CA ILE A 35 -10.89 10.03 -12.77
C ILE A 35 -12.28 10.41 -12.21
N GLN A 36 -12.36 10.79 -10.94
CA GLN A 36 -13.61 11.20 -10.31
C GLN A 36 -13.97 12.68 -10.53
N SER A 37 -13.13 13.45 -11.23
CA SER A 37 -13.31 14.88 -11.44
C SER A 37 -14.08 15.19 -12.72
N GLU A 38 -14.54 16.44 -12.85
CA GLU A 38 -15.14 16.97 -14.09
C GLU A 38 -14.12 17.08 -15.24
N SER A 39 -12.81 17.05 -14.94
CA SER A 39 -11.74 17.06 -15.94
C SER A 39 -11.44 15.69 -16.55
N TRP A 40 -12.08 14.62 -16.06
CA TRP A 40 -11.85 13.29 -16.61
C TRP A 40 -12.35 13.19 -18.06
N ASP A 41 -11.48 12.75 -18.94
CA ASP A 41 -11.75 12.66 -20.38
C ASP A 41 -12.11 11.24 -20.86
N GLY A 42 -12.38 10.32 -19.92
CA GLY A 42 -12.72 8.93 -20.21
C GLY A 42 -11.52 7.99 -20.34
N ARG A 43 -10.28 8.48 -20.33
CA ARG A 43 -9.07 7.62 -20.41
C ARG A 43 -8.67 7.06 -19.04
N ASN A 44 -7.88 5.99 -19.05
CA ASN A 44 -7.28 5.45 -17.83
C ASN A 44 -6.13 6.35 -17.34
N ALA A 45 -5.85 6.29 -16.04
CA ALA A 45 -4.61 6.82 -15.46
C ALA A 45 -3.58 5.70 -15.25
N ILE A 46 -2.29 6.03 -15.35
CA ILE A 46 -1.19 5.11 -15.05
C ILE A 46 -0.38 5.69 -13.90
N VAL A 47 -0.28 4.96 -12.80
CA VAL A 47 0.56 5.32 -11.66
C VAL A 47 1.82 4.46 -11.70
N MET A 48 2.95 5.11 -11.89
CA MET A 48 4.27 4.47 -11.83
C MET A 48 4.91 4.76 -10.48
N CYS A 49 5.51 3.73 -9.88
CA CYS A 49 6.35 3.88 -8.71
C CYS A 49 7.59 3.01 -8.85
N GLY A 50 8.70 3.45 -8.30
CA GLY A 50 9.93 2.71 -8.39
C GLY A 50 11.11 3.46 -7.82
N ASP A 51 12.01 2.72 -7.20
CA ASP A 51 13.14 3.28 -6.49
C ASP A 51 14.29 2.28 -6.43
N ILE A 52 15.48 2.84 -6.20
CA ILE A 52 16.69 2.10 -5.81
C ILE A 52 17.05 2.58 -4.39
N ALA A 53 16.78 1.73 -3.40
CA ALA A 53 17.04 2.01 -2.00
C ALA A 53 18.43 1.53 -1.60
N ILE A 54 19.37 2.47 -1.50
CA ILE A 54 20.74 2.20 -1.07
C ILE A 54 21.14 3.01 0.16
N TYR A 55 22.08 2.45 0.91
CA TYR A 55 22.59 2.98 2.17
C TYR A 55 24.12 2.84 2.24
N LYS A 56 24.74 3.75 3.01
CA LYS A 56 26.17 3.65 3.35
C LYS A 56 26.48 2.32 4.04
N GLU A 57 27.77 2.00 4.10
CA GLU A 57 28.23 0.86 4.90
C GLU A 57 27.72 0.93 6.34
N GLY A 58 27.25 -0.21 6.85
CA GLY A 58 26.68 -0.32 8.17
C GLY A 58 25.40 -1.15 8.21
N SER A 59 24.71 -1.09 9.34
CA SER A 59 23.53 -1.92 9.64
C SER A 59 22.31 -1.62 8.77
N ALA A 60 22.27 -0.48 8.07
CA ALA A 60 21.20 -0.14 7.14
C ALA A 60 21.41 -0.73 5.72
N ARG A 61 22.64 -1.09 5.34
CA ARG A 61 22.91 -1.65 4.00
C ARG A 61 22.06 -2.89 3.67
N PRO A 62 21.84 -3.85 4.60
CA PRO A 62 21.00 -5.02 4.34
C PRO A 62 19.50 -4.75 4.18
N VAL A 63 19.01 -3.56 4.53
CA VAL A 63 17.59 -3.20 4.34
C VAL A 63 17.32 -2.51 3.00
N GLY A 64 18.34 -2.37 2.16
CA GLY A 64 18.20 -1.85 0.79
C GLY A 64 17.37 -2.77 -0.10
N GLY A 65 17.19 -2.34 -1.34
CA GLY A 65 16.41 -3.06 -2.33
C GLY A 65 16.13 -2.21 -3.56
N MET A 66 15.47 -2.80 -4.54
CA MET A 66 15.01 -2.06 -5.71
C MET A 66 13.81 -2.74 -6.35
N GLY A 67 12.97 -1.92 -6.99
CA GLY A 67 11.84 -2.42 -7.75
C GLY A 67 11.00 -1.29 -8.27
N ALA A 68 10.11 -1.62 -9.19
CA ALA A 68 9.13 -0.71 -9.75
C ALA A 68 7.79 -1.43 -9.95
N CYS A 69 6.71 -0.68 -9.89
CA CYS A 69 5.35 -1.15 -10.14
C CYS A 69 4.61 -0.11 -10.99
N ALA A 70 3.80 -0.62 -11.91
CA ALA A 70 2.87 0.15 -12.72
C ALA A 70 1.46 -0.29 -12.37
N MET A 71 0.58 0.67 -12.08
CA MET A 71 -0.83 0.43 -11.80
C MET A 71 -1.68 1.18 -12.81
N LEU A 72 -2.51 0.45 -13.55
CA LEU A 72 -3.55 1.04 -14.41
C LEU A 72 -4.79 1.30 -13.54
N ILE A 73 -5.26 2.54 -13.54
CA ILE A 73 -6.40 3.00 -12.74
C ILE A 73 -7.52 3.39 -13.70
N GLY A 74 -8.73 2.89 -13.42
CA GLY A 74 -9.91 3.08 -14.26
C GLY A 74 -11.21 2.81 -13.49
N PRO A 75 -12.37 3.13 -14.09
CA PRO A 75 -13.67 2.73 -13.55
C PRO A 75 -13.81 1.19 -13.55
N ASP A 76 -14.77 0.69 -12.76
CA ASP A 76 -15.13 -0.74 -12.70
C ASP A 76 -13.96 -1.70 -12.39
N ALA A 77 -12.96 -1.21 -11.64
CA ALA A 77 -11.78 -1.96 -11.28
C ALA A 77 -12.11 -3.19 -10.39
N PRO A 78 -11.40 -4.33 -10.55
CA PRO A 78 -11.58 -5.48 -9.67
C PRO A 78 -11.08 -5.22 -8.23
N LEU A 79 -10.16 -4.26 -8.06
CA LEU A 79 -9.69 -3.76 -6.76
C LEU A 79 -10.11 -2.29 -6.64
N VAL A 80 -11.19 -2.04 -5.90
CA VAL A 80 -11.76 -0.70 -5.74
C VAL A 80 -11.20 -0.04 -4.49
N LEU A 81 -10.67 1.17 -4.63
CA LEU A 81 -10.27 1.99 -3.50
C LEU A 81 -11.51 2.53 -2.77
N GLU A 82 -11.66 2.19 -1.48
CA GLU A 82 -12.76 2.71 -0.67
C GLU A 82 -12.57 4.22 -0.45
N PRO A 83 -13.63 5.05 -0.48
CA PRO A 83 -13.53 6.51 -0.47
C PRO A 83 -13.13 7.11 0.89
N VAL A 84 -12.66 6.29 1.84
CA VAL A 84 -12.31 6.70 3.19
C VAL A 84 -10.83 6.46 3.42
N HIS A 85 -10.08 7.53 3.70
CA HIS A 85 -8.66 7.47 4.04
C HIS A 85 -8.40 8.24 5.34
N GLY A 86 -7.57 7.68 6.22
CA GLY A 86 -6.98 8.40 7.33
C GLY A 86 -5.56 8.80 6.99
N THR A 87 -5.20 10.07 7.19
CA THR A 87 -3.91 10.63 6.78
C THR A 87 -3.27 11.35 7.95
N TYR A 88 -1.96 11.22 8.09
CA TYR A 88 -1.14 11.92 9.06
C TYR A 88 0.08 12.50 8.35
N MET A 89 0.36 13.77 8.60
CA MET A 89 1.57 14.43 8.13
C MET A 89 2.15 15.25 9.28
N ALA A 90 3.46 15.22 9.42
CA ALA A 90 4.18 15.97 10.44
C ALA A 90 5.57 16.33 9.93
N ASN A 91 6.18 17.37 10.49
CA ASN A 91 7.58 17.70 10.22
C ASN A 91 8.49 16.85 11.12
N THR A 92 9.17 15.86 10.56
CA THR A 92 10.09 14.95 11.24
C THR A 92 11.39 14.84 10.46
N TRP A 93 12.49 14.60 11.18
CA TRP A 93 13.83 14.48 10.61
C TRP A 93 14.37 13.06 10.79
N ASP A 94 13.47 12.07 10.67
CA ASP A 94 13.77 10.66 10.89
C ASP A 94 14.60 10.03 9.78
N PHE A 95 14.30 10.38 8.53
CA PHE A 95 15.06 10.00 7.35
C PHE A 95 14.88 11.06 6.27
N TYR A 96 15.98 11.54 5.70
CA TYR A 96 15.99 12.58 4.67
C TYR A 96 17.29 12.54 3.85
N LYS A 97 17.30 13.18 2.68
CA LYS A 97 18.46 13.23 1.76
C LYS A 97 18.92 14.68 1.55
N PRO A 98 19.66 15.28 2.50
CA PRO A 98 20.05 16.68 2.43
C PRO A 98 21.28 16.91 1.52
N ASP A 99 22.13 15.90 1.39
CA ASP A 99 23.32 15.94 0.54
C ASP A 99 22.93 15.56 -0.88
N LEU A 100 22.94 16.55 -1.78
CA LEU A 100 22.59 16.36 -3.19
C LEU A 100 23.72 15.72 -4.00
N SER A 101 24.91 15.59 -3.43
CA SER A 101 26.07 14.96 -4.09
C SER A 101 26.14 13.45 -3.86
N ALA A 102 25.35 12.92 -2.91
CA ALA A 102 25.34 11.51 -2.55
C ALA A 102 23.93 10.93 -2.60
N GLU A 103 23.83 9.65 -2.96
CA GLU A 103 22.53 8.95 -2.97
C GLU A 103 22.04 8.55 -1.58
N TYR A 104 22.97 8.48 -0.62
CA TYR A 104 22.72 7.92 0.69
C TYR A 104 21.93 8.88 1.59
N PRO A 105 20.93 8.38 2.32
CA PRO A 105 20.17 9.19 3.25
C PRO A 105 20.90 9.45 4.57
N THR A 106 20.52 10.54 5.23
CA THR A 106 20.70 10.70 6.67
C THR A 106 19.54 9.98 7.36
N VAL A 107 19.86 9.12 8.34
CA VAL A 107 18.88 8.26 9.02
C VAL A 107 19.09 8.28 10.53
N ASP A 108 18.04 8.63 11.26
CA ASP A 108 17.92 8.37 12.70
C ASP A 108 17.00 7.14 12.88
N GLY A 109 17.61 5.98 13.08
CA GLY A 109 16.90 4.70 13.19
C GLY A 109 15.84 4.67 14.31
N PRO A 110 16.20 5.01 15.56
CA PRO A 110 15.24 5.14 16.65
C PRO A 110 14.08 6.10 16.33
N LEU A 111 14.37 7.28 15.78
CA LEU A 111 13.34 8.25 15.42
C LEU A 111 12.46 7.75 14.28
N THR A 112 13.01 7.02 13.30
CA THR A 112 12.26 6.40 12.20
C THR A 112 11.23 5.39 12.71
N ILE A 113 11.57 4.60 13.73
CA ILE A 113 10.62 3.66 14.34
C ILE A 113 9.47 4.43 15.02
N ALA A 114 9.79 5.50 15.76
CA ALA A 114 8.78 6.32 16.42
C ALA A 114 7.90 7.07 15.39
N ALA A 115 8.48 7.61 14.33
CA ALA A 115 7.76 8.28 13.24
C ALA A 115 6.83 7.30 12.50
N TYR A 116 7.31 6.11 12.15
CA TYR A 116 6.49 5.08 11.49
C TYR A 116 5.32 4.65 12.37
N LEU A 117 5.57 4.24 13.61
CA LEU A 117 4.50 3.74 14.49
C LEU A 117 3.56 4.85 14.96
N GLY A 118 4.08 6.07 15.18
CA GLY A 118 3.26 7.24 15.52
C GLY A 118 2.37 7.69 14.35
N ALA A 119 2.90 7.70 13.13
CA ALA A 119 2.11 7.99 11.95
C ALA A 119 1.05 6.90 11.69
N LEU A 120 1.37 5.63 11.97
CA LEU A 120 0.44 4.51 11.91
C LEU A 120 -0.72 4.68 12.90
N ASP A 121 -0.42 4.97 14.17
CA ASP A 121 -1.44 5.24 15.19
C ASP A 121 -2.45 6.29 14.72
N ASN A 122 -1.95 7.42 14.23
CA ASN A 122 -2.78 8.56 13.82
C ASN A 122 -3.56 8.25 12.54
N ALA A 123 -2.89 7.77 11.49
CA ALA A 123 -3.54 7.49 10.20
C ALA A 123 -4.61 6.38 10.35
N TYR A 124 -4.32 5.31 11.08
CA TYR A 124 -5.28 4.24 11.34
C TYR A 124 -6.46 4.72 12.21
N SER A 125 -6.20 5.45 13.30
CA SER A 125 -7.28 5.98 14.15
C SER A 125 -8.19 6.93 13.39
N THR A 126 -7.63 7.83 12.56
CA THR A 126 -8.40 8.73 11.70
C THR A 126 -9.21 7.95 10.65
N TYR A 127 -8.64 6.89 10.06
CA TYR A 127 -9.37 6.04 9.11
C TYR A 127 -10.60 5.42 9.77
N ILE A 128 -10.42 4.80 10.95
CA ILE A 128 -11.50 4.16 11.69
C ILE A 128 -12.61 5.15 12.02
N GLN A 129 -12.28 6.33 12.57
CA GLN A 129 -13.27 7.37 12.88
C GLN A 129 -14.06 7.79 11.64
N LYS A 130 -13.37 8.02 10.51
CA LYS A 130 -14.04 8.39 9.25
C LYS A 130 -14.89 7.25 8.69
N ALA A 131 -14.45 6.00 8.83
CA ALA A 131 -15.16 4.82 8.35
C ALA A 131 -16.47 4.61 9.13
N GLU A 132 -16.41 4.70 10.45
CA GLU A 132 -17.58 4.65 11.34
C GLU A 132 -18.57 5.78 11.01
N ALA A 133 -18.08 7.01 10.86
CA ALA A 133 -18.92 8.15 10.46
C ALA A 133 -19.54 7.96 9.05
N SER A 134 -18.80 7.37 8.12
CA SER A 134 -19.31 7.06 6.77
C SER A 134 -20.41 6.02 6.80
N GLN A 135 -20.22 4.94 7.56
CA GLN A 135 -21.23 3.89 7.76
C GLN A 135 -22.49 4.46 8.42
N ALA A 136 -22.34 5.31 9.45
CA ALA A 136 -23.47 5.97 10.10
C ALA A 136 -24.25 6.88 9.14
N ARG A 137 -23.55 7.65 8.28
CA ARG A 137 -24.20 8.46 7.24
C ARG A 137 -24.95 7.59 6.22
N ALA A 138 -24.35 6.48 5.78
CA ALA A 138 -24.98 5.54 4.85
C ALA A 138 -26.23 4.88 5.46
N ALA A 139 -26.15 4.42 6.71
CA ALA A 139 -27.28 3.85 7.44
C ALA A 139 -28.43 4.86 7.62
N LYS A 140 -28.12 6.12 7.95
CA LYS A 140 -29.12 7.20 8.03
C LYS A 140 -29.78 7.47 6.68
N LYS A 141 -29.01 7.49 5.58
CA LYS A 141 -29.54 7.68 4.22
C LYS A 141 -30.46 6.51 3.82
N LEU A 142 -30.09 5.27 4.14
CA LEU A 142 -30.89 4.09 3.87
C LEU A 142 -32.19 4.10 4.69
N SER A 143 -32.10 4.42 5.98
CA SER A 143 -33.28 4.57 6.85
C SER A 143 -34.22 5.67 6.37
N LEU A 144 -33.69 6.82 5.93
CA LEU A 144 -34.51 7.88 5.37
C LEU A 144 -35.17 7.44 4.05
N ALA A 145 -34.43 6.75 3.18
CA ALA A 145 -34.98 6.21 1.94
C ALA A 145 -36.08 5.17 2.18
N SER A 146 -35.93 4.29 3.19
CA SER A 146 -36.97 3.32 3.56
C SER A 146 -38.21 3.98 4.15
N VAL A 147 -38.05 5.06 4.92
CA VAL A 147 -39.19 5.85 5.41
C VAL A 147 -39.92 6.53 4.25
N THR A 148 -39.19 7.15 3.32
CA THR A 148 -39.80 7.77 2.13
C THR A 148 -40.52 6.74 1.27
N ALA A 149 -39.94 5.54 1.09
CA ALA A 149 -40.59 4.45 0.37
C ALA A 149 -41.88 3.99 1.06
N ALA A 150 -41.86 3.79 2.39
CA ALA A 150 -43.04 3.41 3.16
C ALA A 150 -44.13 4.49 3.12
N VAL A 151 -43.78 5.78 3.20
CA VAL A 151 -44.73 6.89 3.05
C VAL A 151 -45.33 6.92 1.64
N SER A 152 -44.53 6.64 0.61
CA SER A 152 -45.02 6.51 -0.77
C SER A 152 -45.94 5.31 -0.95
N GLU A 153 -45.69 4.19 -0.28
CA GLU A 153 -46.58 3.02 -0.30
C GLU A 153 -47.89 3.28 0.44
N VAL A 154 -47.87 4.00 1.58
CA VAL A 154 -49.09 4.40 2.29
C VAL A 154 -49.89 5.43 1.48
N ALA A 155 -49.22 6.39 0.84
CA ALA A 155 -49.86 7.34 -0.07
C ALA A 155 -50.46 6.62 -1.30
N ASN A 156 -49.73 5.67 -1.89
CA ASN A 156 -50.23 4.85 -2.99
C ASN A 156 -51.31 3.86 -2.54
N GLY A 157 -51.31 3.40 -1.28
CA GLY A 157 -52.37 2.58 -0.70
C GLY A 157 -53.68 3.35 -0.49
N PHE A 158 -53.59 4.66 -0.25
CA PHE A 158 -54.76 5.56 -0.24
C PHE A 158 -55.32 5.84 -1.65
N VAL A 159 -54.50 5.70 -2.70
CA VAL A 159 -54.91 5.87 -4.11
C VAL A 159 -55.25 4.52 -4.77
N GLY A 160 -54.74 3.40 -4.22
CA GLY A 160 -54.78 2.04 -4.78
C GLY A 160 -55.90 1.13 -4.26
N ALA A 161 -56.92 1.67 -3.57
CA ALA A 161 -58.15 0.93 -3.25
C ALA A 161 -59.04 0.62 -4.49
N VAL A 162 -58.43 0.57 -5.69
CA VAL A 162 -59.01 0.09 -6.93
C VAL A 162 -57.90 -0.64 -7.69
N ASN A 163 -58.04 -1.96 -7.81
CA ASN A 163 -57.21 -2.94 -8.55
C ASN A 163 -56.06 -3.62 -7.78
N GLY A 164 -56.23 -4.94 -7.64
CA GLY A 164 -55.38 -5.81 -6.85
C GLY A 164 -54.24 -6.51 -7.60
N HIS A 165 -53.49 -7.24 -6.76
CA HIS A 165 -52.47 -8.28 -7.00
C HIS A 165 -51.13 -7.88 -7.64
N ALA A 166 -50.06 -8.02 -6.84
CA ALA A 166 -48.81 -8.63 -7.28
C ALA A 166 -47.98 -9.16 -6.08
N ASN A 167 -47.41 -10.35 -6.27
CA ASN A 167 -46.43 -11.02 -5.40
C ASN A 167 -45.06 -10.34 -5.48
N GLY A 168 -44.36 -10.20 -4.34
CA GLY A 168 -42.96 -9.79 -4.28
C GLY A 168 -42.17 -10.63 -3.27
N HIS A 169 -41.31 -11.52 -3.77
CA HIS A 169 -40.29 -12.19 -2.96
C HIS A 169 -39.10 -11.23 -2.75
N ALA A 170 -38.85 -10.86 -1.49
CA ALA A 170 -37.66 -10.14 -1.08
C ALA A 170 -36.61 -11.12 -0.54
N ASN A 171 -35.48 -11.25 -1.24
CA ASN A 171 -34.29 -11.92 -0.72
C ASN A 171 -33.52 -10.94 0.18
N GLY A 172 -33.69 -11.08 1.49
CA GLY A 172 -32.87 -10.41 2.49
C GLY A 172 -31.58 -11.19 2.74
N HIS A 173 -30.44 -10.66 2.27
CA HIS A 173 -29.15 -11.10 2.80
C HIS A 173 -28.90 -10.44 4.16
N ALA A 174 -29.18 -11.18 5.22
CA ALA A 174 -28.83 -10.84 6.58
C ALA A 174 -27.30 -10.93 6.76
N ASN A 175 -26.69 -9.82 7.14
CA ASN A 175 -25.31 -9.78 7.64
C ASN A 175 -25.25 -10.51 8.98
N GLY A 176 -24.81 -11.78 8.97
CA GLY A 176 -24.39 -12.48 10.17
C GLY A 176 -23.09 -11.90 10.69
N VAL A 177 -23.16 -10.97 11.64
CA VAL A 177 -21.99 -10.50 12.39
C VAL A 177 -21.70 -11.54 13.47
N SER A 178 -20.64 -12.32 13.27
CA SER A 178 -20.07 -13.17 14.31
C SER A 178 -19.50 -12.29 15.42
N GLU A 179 -20.08 -12.33 16.62
CA GLU A 179 -19.74 -11.57 17.84
C GLU A 179 -18.33 -11.84 18.41
N THR A 180 -17.45 -12.52 17.67
CA THR A 180 -16.15 -13.01 18.16
C THR A 180 -14.92 -12.31 17.57
N LYS A 181 -15.08 -11.49 16.51
CA LYS A 181 -13.96 -10.76 15.90
C LYS A 181 -13.77 -9.39 16.56
N VAL A 182 -12.53 -9.08 16.93
CA VAL A 182 -12.13 -7.74 17.39
C VAL A 182 -12.57 -6.69 16.37
N ASP A 183 -13.31 -5.68 16.81
CA ASP A 183 -13.60 -4.53 15.98
C ASP A 183 -12.32 -3.77 15.61
N GLY A 184 -12.11 -3.47 14.33
CA GLY A 184 -10.92 -2.75 13.85
C GLY A 184 -10.16 -3.55 12.80
N ILE A 185 -8.86 -3.79 13.03
CA ILE A 185 -7.96 -4.31 12.00
C ILE A 185 -8.30 -5.76 11.63
N ALA A 186 -8.90 -6.51 12.57
CA ALA A 186 -9.32 -7.89 12.34
C ALA A 186 -10.50 -8.04 11.35
N LYS A 187 -11.09 -6.92 10.89
CA LYS A 187 -12.10 -6.88 9.83
C LYS A 187 -11.51 -6.86 8.41
N PHE A 188 -10.19 -6.78 8.27
CA PHE A 188 -9.51 -6.80 6.98
C PHE A 188 -9.00 -8.21 6.68
N ASP A 189 -9.36 -8.74 5.52
CA ASP A 189 -8.94 -10.09 5.10
C ASP A 189 -7.44 -10.14 4.77
N TYR A 190 -6.91 -9.02 4.29
CA TYR A 190 -5.49 -8.82 4.05
C TYR A 190 -5.05 -7.45 4.56
N VAL A 191 -3.78 -7.31 4.95
CA VAL A 191 -3.19 -6.03 5.37
C VAL A 191 -1.80 -5.89 4.78
N CYS A 192 -1.62 -4.89 3.92
CA CYS A 192 -0.34 -4.48 3.36
C CYS A 192 0.17 -3.24 4.09
N LEU A 193 1.43 -3.27 4.51
CA LEU A 193 2.11 -2.11 5.09
C LEU A 193 3.35 -1.80 4.25
N HIS A 194 3.72 -0.51 4.17
CA HIS A 194 5.05 -0.14 3.68
C HIS A 194 6.10 -0.92 4.49
N SER A 195 6.93 -1.68 3.78
CA SER A 195 7.83 -2.69 4.34
C SER A 195 9.29 -2.36 4.08
N PRO A 196 9.95 -1.54 4.92
CA PRO A 196 11.39 -1.39 4.84
C PRO A 196 12.10 -2.70 5.25
N TYR A 197 11.51 -3.48 6.15
CA TYR A 197 11.92 -4.84 6.49
C TYR A 197 10.79 -5.57 7.25
N GLY A 198 10.75 -6.90 7.17
CA GLY A 198 9.62 -7.70 7.67
C GLY A 198 9.33 -7.56 9.16
N LYS A 199 10.35 -7.32 9.99
CA LYS A 199 10.13 -7.11 11.44
C LYS A 199 9.34 -5.83 11.73
N LEU A 200 9.52 -4.76 10.96
CA LEU A 200 8.73 -3.53 11.15
C LEU A 200 7.27 -3.74 10.75
N VAL A 201 7.01 -4.52 9.70
CA VAL A 201 5.66 -4.91 9.27
C VAL A 201 4.94 -5.67 10.39
N GLN A 202 5.59 -6.65 11.02
CA GLN A 202 5.03 -7.38 12.16
C GLN A 202 4.68 -6.45 13.32
N LYS A 203 5.59 -5.51 13.65
CA LYS A 203 5.35 -4.53 14.71
C LYS A 203 4.21 -3.57 14.37
N GLY A 204 4.14 -3.08 13.14
CA GLY A 204 3.10 -2.17 12.67
C GLY A 204 1.71 -2.83 12.71
N HIS A 205 1.61 -4.09 12.27
CA HIS A 205 0.36 -4.84 12.35
C HIS A 205 -0.08 -5.08 13.81
N ALA A 206 0.84 -5.53 14.68
CA ALA A 206 0.57 -5.64 16.12
C ALA A 206 0.17 -4.30 16.75
N ARG A 207 0.76 -3.19 16.28
CA ARG A 207 0.43 -1.84 16.75
C ARG A 207 -1.01 -1.44 16.43
N MET A 208 -1.60 -1.91 15.33
CA MET A 208 -3.02 -1.68 15.04
C MET A 208 -3.93 -2.37 16.06
N PHE A 209 -3.59 -3.60 16.50
CA PHE A 209 -4.29 -4.27 17.60
C PHE A 209 -4.15 -3.51 18.94
N TYR A 210 -3.00 -2.88 19.19
CA TYR A 210 -2.85 -1.98 20.34
C TYR A 210 -3.79 -0.77 20.24
N ASN A 211 -3.95 -0.17 19.06
CA ASN A 211 -4.91 0.92 18.88
C ASN A 211 -6.36 0.45 19.05
N ASP A 212 -6.71 -0.76 18.61
CA ASP A 212 -8.03 -1.34 18.83
C ASP A 212 -8.28 -1.63 20.33
N TYR A 213 -7.26 -2.08 21.07
CA TYR A 213 -7.31 -2.18 22.53
C TYR A 213 -7.56 -0.84 23.20
N LEU A 214 -6.87 0.23 22.79
CA LEU A 214 -7.10 1.56 23.37
C LEU A 214 -8.53 2.07 23.13
N ARG A 215 -9.18 1.65 22.03
CA ARG A 215 -10.56 2.00 21.73
C ARG A 215 -11.58 1.19 22.53
N ASN A 216 -11.34 -0.11 22.70
CA ASN A 216 -12.24 -1.00 23.43
C ASN A 216 -11.44 -1.98 24.32
N PRO A 217 -10.90 -1.50 25.46
CA PRO A 217 -10.02 -2.31 26.30
C PRO A 217 -10.75 -3.46 27.00
N SER A 218 -12.08 -3.37 27.14
CA SER A 218 -12.92 -4.40 27.73
C SER A 218 -13.28 -5.54 26.77
N HIS A 219 -12.86 -5.47 25.50
CA HIS A 219 -13.15 -6.53 24.53
C HIS A 219 -12.49 -7.87 24.97
N PRO A 220 -13.18 -9.02 24.90
CA PRO A 220 -12.66 -10.29 25.40
C PRO A 220 -11.30 -10.71 24.83
N ALA A 221 -11.00 -10.34 23.58
CA ALA A 221 -9.69 -10.58 22.95
C ALA A 221 -8.51 -9.90 23.65
N PHE A 222 -8.76 -8.91 24.52
CA PHE A 222 -7.75 -8.17 25.26
C PHE A 222 -7.76 -8.49 26.76
N ALA A 223 -8.50 -9.51 27.20
CA ALA A 223 -8.62 -9.88 28.62
C ALA A 223 -7.27 -10.18 29.30
N ASN A 224 -6.25 -10.56 28.53
CA ASN A 224 -4.90 -10.86 29.03
C ASN A 224 -3.90 -9.69 28.87
N VAL A 225 -4.36 -8.50 28.49
CA VAL A 225 -3.50 -7.31 28.41
C VAL A 225 -3.24 -6.79 29.83
N PRO A 226 -1.98 -6.58 30.24
CA PRO A 226 -1.68 -6.05 31.58
C PRO A 226 -2.33 -4.67 31.83
N GLU A 227 -2.84 -4.44 33.05
CA GLU A 227 -3.59 -3.22 33.40
C GLU A 227 -2.78 -1.92 33.25
N ASP A 228 -1.47 -1.99 33.53
CA ASP A 228 -0.55 -0.85 33.46
C ASP A 228 -0.37 -0.31 32.04
N VAL A 229 -0.55 -1.16 31.02
CA VAL A 229 -0.43 -0.79 29.59
C VAL A 229 -1.30 0.41 29.21
N LYS A 230 -2.49 0.54 29.78
CA LYS A 230 -3.42 1.63 29.45
C LYS A 230 -2.92 3.01 29.94
N SER A 231 -2.14 3.00 31.01
CA SER A 231 -1.65 4.22 31.67
C SER A 231 -0.32 4.73 31.13
N LEU A 232 0.34 3.94 30.27
CA LEU A 232 1.63 4.30 29.70
C LEU A 232 1.51 5.49 28.75
N ASP A 233 2.49 6.38 28.84
CA ASP A 233 2.67 7.46 27.87
C ASP A 233 2.82 6.87 26.46
N ARG A 234 1.91 7.27 25.56
CA ARG A 234 1.85 6.77 24.18
C ARG A 234 3.20 6.83 23.48
N THR A 235 3.99 7.87 23.70
CA THR A 235 5.29 8.05 23.04
C THR A 235 6.33 7.03 23.49
N LYS A 236 6.23 6.55 24.73
CA LYS A 236 7.11 5.52 25.30
C LYS A 236 6.75 4.10 24.85
N THR A 237 5.53 3.92 24.35
CA THR A 237 5.04 2.60 23.92
C THR A 237 5.62 2.08 22.61
N TYR A 238 6.27 2.93 21.79
CA TYR A 238 6.79 2.52 20.48
C TYR A 238 7.96 1.54 20.55
N THR A 239 8.72 1.57 21.64
CA THR A 239 9.90 0.71 21.86
C THR A 239 9.73 -0.24 23.06
N ASP A 240 8.58 -0.17 23.73
CA ASP A 240 8.28 -0.99 24.91
C ASP A 240 8.15 -2.48 24.53
N LYS A 241 8.93 -3.33 25.20
CA LYS A 241 9.01 -4.77 24.91
C LYS A 241 7.83 -5.57 25.43
N VAL A 242 7.16 -5.11 26.49
CA VAL A 242 5.96 -5.76 27.02
C VAL A 242 4.82 -5.53 26.05
N ILE A 243 4.63 -4.30 25.58
CA ILE A 243 3.64 -3.98 24.55
C ILE A 243 3.95 -4.72 23.25
N GLU A 244 5.20 -4.67 22.77
CA GLU A 244 5.60 -5.36 21.55
C GLU A 244 5.26 -6.85 21.61
N LYS A 245 5.65 -7.56 22.68
CA LYS A 245 5.39 -9.00 22.81
C LYS A 245 3.91 -9.32 22.98
N THR A 246 3.20 -8.55 23.81
CA THR A 246 1.77 -8.77 24.10
C THR A 246 0.95 -8.67 22.82
N PHE A 247 1.11 -7.60 22.06
CA PHE A 247 0.30 -7.38 20.86
C PHE A 247 0.77 -8.20 19.65
N ILE A 248 2.03 -8.61 19.57
CA ILE A 248 2.45 -9.63 18.61
C ILE A 248 1.76 -10.97 18.91
N GLY A 249 1.65 -11.34 20.19
CA GLY A 249 0.93 -12.55 20.61
C GLY A 249 -0.55 -12.49 20.22
N ILE A 250 -1.24 -11.40 20.57
CA ILE A 250 -2.67 -11.19 20.27
C ILE A 250 -2.92 -11.15 18.76
N ALA A 251 -2.06 -10.48 18.00
CA ALA A 251 -2.20 -10.35 16.55
C ALA A 251 -1.79 -11.63 15.78
N GLY A 252 -1.22 -12.64 16.45
CA GLY A 252 -0.46 -13.72 15.83
C GLY A 252 -1.20 -14.48 14.72
N ASP A 253 -2.45 -14.87 14.96
CA ASP A 253 -3.22 -15.63 13.96
C ASP A 253 -3.68 -14.75 12.81
N HIS A 254 -4.09 -13.51 13.10
CA HIS A 254 -4.43 -12.55 12.06
C HIS A 254 -3.21 -12.13 11.23
N TYR A 255 -2.03 -12.04 11.83
CA TYR A 255 -0.79 -11.75 11.11
C TYR A 255 -0.49 -12.86 10.09
N LYS A 256 -0.68 -14.13 10.48
CA LYS A 256 -0.50 -15.28 9.58
C LYS A 256 -1.48 -15.24 8.41
N SER A 257 -2.76 -14.95 8.66
CA SER A 257 -3.79 -14.99 7.61
C SER A 257 -3.80 -13.74 6.73
N ALA A 258 -3.62 -12.55 7.31
CA ALA A 258 -3.84 -11.28 6.62
C ALA A 258 -2.55 -10.60 6.12
N VAL A 259 -1.40 -10.82 6.76
CA VAL A 259 -0.15 -10.10 6.44
C VAL A 259 0.84 -10.98 5.69
N LEU A 260 1.06 -12.22 6.13
CA LEU A 260 2.02 -13.12 5.48
C LEU A 260 1.77 -13.36 3.97
N PRO A 261 0.54 -13.36 3.44
CA PRO A 261 0.32 -13.42 2.00
C PRO A 261 0.98 -12.28 1.22
N GLY A 262 1.20 -11.12 1.86
CA GLY A 262 1.82 -9.94 1.27
C GLY A 262 3.35 -9.93 1.28
N LYS A 263 4.03 -10.99 1.74
CA LYS A 263 5.48 -10.92 2.04
C LYS A 263 6.43 -11.18 0.86
N ASP A 264 6.00 -11.92 -0.15
CA ASP A 264 6.92 -12.62 -1.06
C ASP A 264 7.82 -11.65 -1.85
N CYS A 265 7.26 -10.58 -2.40
CA CYS A 265 8.02 -9.59 -3.15
C CYS A 265 9.02 -8.85 -2.25
N VAL A 266 8.57 -8.29 -1.13
CA VAL A 266 9.43 -7.52 -0.22
C VAL A 266 10.51 -8.38 0.45
N SER A 267 10.26 -9.68 0.64
CA SER A 267 11.26 -10.60 1.19
C SER A 267 12.37 -10.95 0.19
N ARG A 268 12.09 -10.85 -1.12
CA ARG A 268 13.05 -11.17 -2.19
C ARG A 268 13.72 -9.93 -2.76
N CYS A 269 13.03 -8.80 -2.80
CA CYS A 269 13.50 -7.55 -3.41
C CYS A 269 13.98 -6.50 -2.39
N GLY A 270 13.76 -6.73 -1.10
CA GLY A 270 14.11 -5.77 -0.04
C GLY A 270 13.21 -4.54 -0.03
N ASN A 271 13.71 -3.42 0.48
CA ASN A 271 12.98 -2.16 0.46
C ASN A 271 13.01 -1.53 -0.93
N MET A 272 11.86 -1.38 -1.57
CA MET A 272 11.70 -0.74 -2.87
C MET A 272 11.11 0.68 -2.75
N TYR A 273 11.28 1.32 -1.59
CA TYR A 273 10.69 2.61 -1.21
C TYR A 273 9.22 2.78 -1.65
N THR A 274 8.95 3.61 -2.67
CA THR A 274 7.59 3.92 -3.13
C THR A 274 6.87 2.70 -3.73
N ALA A 275 7.60 1.69 -4.19
CA ALA A 275 7.04 0.44 -4.68
C ALA A 275 6.82 -0.61 -3.57
N SER A 276 7.36 -0.43 -2.35
CA SER A 276 7.29 -1.45 -1.29
C SER A 276 5.86 -1.83 -0.88
N LEU A 277 4.96 -0.85 -0.75
CA LEU A 277 3.56 -1.11 -0.41
C LEU A 277 2.85 -1.90 -1.52
N TYR A 278 3.11 -1.54 -2.77
CA TYR A 278 2.48 -2.17 -3.92
C TYR A 278 3.10 -3.52 -4.29
N GLY A 279 4.37 -3.76 -3.93
CA GLY A 279 4.96 -5.09 -3.93
C GLY A 279 4.29 -6.03 -2.93
N ALA A 280 3.88 -5.52 -1.77
CA ALA A 280 3.07 -6.29 -0.83
C ALA A 280 1.68 -6.61 -1.40
N LEU A 281 1.01 -5.63 -2.04
CA LEU A 281 -0.26 -5.86 -2.73
C LEU A 281 -0.14 -6.89 -3.86
N ALA A 282 0.90 -6.80 -4.69
CA ALA A 282 1.19 -7.76 -5.74
C ALA A 282 1.39 -9.19 -5.19
N SER A 283 2.00 -9.30 -4.01
CA SER A 283 2.17 -10.58 -3.30
C SER A 283 0.82 -11.12 -2.80
N VAL A 284 -0.05 -10.27 -2.24
CA VAL A 284 -1.42 -10.66 -1.84
C VAL A 284 -2.19 -11.20 -3.04
N VAL A 285 -2.20 -10.48 -4.18
CA VAL A 285 -2.86 -10.94 -5.41
C VAL A 285 -2.29 -12.27 -5.89
N SER A 286 -0.95 -12.42 -5.86
CA SER A 286 -0.27 -13.65 -6.28
C SER A 286 -0.41 -14.82 -5.28
N SER A 287 -0.90 -14.56 -4.07
CA SER A 287 -1.19 -15.60 -3.08
C SER A 287 -2.46 -16.38 -3.41
N ALA A 288 -3.36 -15.78 -4.20
CA ALA A 288 -4.63 -16.36 -4.65
C ALA A 288 -4.65 -16.46 -6.20
N PRO A 289 -4.07 -17.53 -6.80
CA PRO A 289 -3.92 -17.64 -8.26
C PRO A 289 -5.24 -17.72 -9.02
N GLU A 290 -6.31 -18.18 -8.38
CA GLU A 290 -7.67 -18.17 -8.94
C GLU A 290 -8.42 -16.85 -8.73
N GLY A 291 -7.72 -15.84 -8.19
CA GLY A 291 -8.29 -14.57 -7.78
C GLY A 291 -8.66 -14.53 -6.30
N ILE A 292 -8.62 -13.34 -5.73
CA ILE A 292 -9.11 -13.09 -4.38
C ILE A 292 -10.64 -13.14 -4.42
N GLU A 293 -11.23 -13.77 -3.41
CA GLU A 293 -12.69 -13.82 -3.25
C GLU A 293 -13.31 -12.40 -3.21
N ILE A 294 -14.39 -12.22 -3.98
CA ILE A 294 -15.13 -10.96 -4.06
C ILE A 294 -15.71 -10.59 -2.68
N GLY A 295 -15.68 -9.30 -2.35
CA GLY A 295 -16.14 -8.75 -1.09
C GLY A 295 -15.03 -8.59 -0.04
N LYS A 296 -13.89 -9.29 -0.20
CA LYS A 296 -12.74 -9.17 0.70
C LYS A 296 -12.17 -7.76 0.71
N ARG A 297 -11.62 -7.38 1.86
CA ARG A 297 -11.04 -6.05 2.13
C ARG A 297 -9.55 -6.15 2.40
N ILE A 298 -8.79 -5.24 1.80
CA ILE A 298 -7.35 -5.14 1.93
C ILE A 298 -7.02 -3.81 2.60
N GLY A 299 -6.48 -3.85 3.82
CA GLY A 299 -5.98 -2.66 4.52
C GLY A 299 -4.61 -2.26 3.97
N MET A 300 -4.42 -0.96 3.71
CA MET A 300 -3.21 -0.43 3.08
C MET A 300 -2.62 0.67 3.96
N TYR A 301 -1.42 0.46 4.48
CA TYR A 301 -0.68 1.48 5.23
C TYR A 301 0.53 1.99 4.44
N ALA A 302 0.38 3.19 3.90
CA ALA A 302 1.46 3.93 3.24
C ALA A 302 2.19 4.82 4.25
N PHE A 303 3.52 4.83 4.17
CA PHE A 303 4.38 5.67 5.00
C PHE A 303 5.55 6.15 4.16
N GLY A 304 5.96 7.41 4.36
CA GLY A 304 7.23 7.95 3.93
C GLY A 304 7.75 8.92 4.99
N SER A 305 9.02 8.78 5.35
CA SER A 305 9.69 9.66 6.32
C SER A 305 9.63 11.14 5.96
N GLY A 306 9.80 12.00 6.96
CA GLY A 306 9.65 13.45 6.83
C GLY A 306 8.48 14.10 7.58
N CYS A 307 7.35 13.48 7.91
CA CYS A 307 6.75 12.25 7.39
C CYS A 307 5.32 12.50 6.87
N ALA A 308 4.91 11.66 5.93
CA ALA A 308 3.55 11.57 5.41
C ALA A 308 3.10 10.11 5.41
N ALA A 309 1.88 9.86 5.87
CA ALA A 309 1.32 8.52 5.96
C ALA A 309 -0.18 8.52 5.72
N SER A 310 -0.68 7.42 5.17
CA SER A 310 -2.11 7.17 5.04
C SER A 310 -2.45 5.72 5.32
N PHE A 311 -3.56 5.49 6.02
CA PHE A 311 -4.25 4.21 6.04
C PHE A 311 -5.50 4.32 5.17
N TYR A 312 -5.65 3.42 4.20
CA TYR A 312 -6.80 3.32 3.32
C TYR A 312 -7.15 1.84 3.08
N ALA A 313 -8.24 1.61 2.36
CA ALA A 313 -8.74 0.25 2.12
C ALA A 313 -9.02 0.04 0.63
N LEU A 314 -8.75 -1.17 0.16
CA LEU A 314 -9.23 -1.68 -1.11
C LEU A 314 -10.31 -2.73 -0.85
N ARG A 315 -11.27 -2.84 -1.78
CA ARG A 315 -12.28 -3.89 -1.80
C ARG A 315 -12.18 -4.67 -3.11
N VAL A 316 -12.26 -5.99 -3.00
CA VAL A 316 -12.32 -6.86 -4.17
C VAL A 316 -13.76 -6.84 -4.71
N ASN A 317 -13.97 -6.24 -5.87
CA ASN A 317 -15.28 -6.15 -6.53
C ASN A 317 -15.37 -6.99 -7.82
N GLY A 318 -14.24 -7.51 -8.31
CA GLY A 318 -14.18 -8.33 -9.51
C GLY A 318 -13.00 -9.31 -9.46
N SER A 319 -12.86 -10.12 -10.50
CA SER A 319 -11.79 -11.12 -10.56
C SER A 319 -10.42 -10.46 -10.60
N THR A 320 -9.53 -10.88 -9.69
CA THR A 320 -8.12 -10.46 -9.70
C THR A 320 -7.21 -11.47 -10.39
N LYS A 321 -7.79 -12.52 -11.01
CA LYS A 321 -7.03 -13.61 -11.64
C LYS A 321 -6.12 -13.11 -12.76
N GLU A 322 -6.64 -12.26 -13.64
CA GLU A 322 -5.84 -11.73 -14.75
C GLU A 322 -4.63 -10.94 -14.23
N ILE A 323 -4.81 -10.15 -13.16
CA ILE A 323 -3.70 -9.43 -12.52
C ILE A 323 -2.66 -10.43 -12.00
N ALA A 324 -3.08 -11.50 -11.31
CA ALA A 324 -2.18 -12.53 -10.81
C ALA A 324 -1.40 -13.22 -11.94
N ASP A 325 -2.09 -13.61 -13.02
CA ASP A 325 -1.52 -14.28 -14.18
C ASP A 325 -0.49 -13.39 -14.89
N LYS A 326 -0.81 -12.11 -15.11
CA LYS A 326 0.07 -11.15 -15.80
C LYS A 326 1.26 -10.71 -14.95
N LEU A 327 1.08 -10.60 -13.62
CA LEU A 327 2.20 -10.34 -12.72
C LEU A 327 3.23 -11.47 -12.78
N ASN A 328 2.75 -12.72 -12.84
CA ASN A 328 3.55 -13.94 -12.80
C ASN A 328 4.63 -13.88 -11.69
N LEU A 329 4.27 -13.29 -10.55
CA LEU A 329 5.23 -12.77 -9.59
C LEU A 329 6.08 -13.88 -8.98
N LYS A 330 5.45 -14.99 -8.58
CA LYS A 330 6.15 -16.11 -7.93
C LYS A 330 7.20 -16.72 -8.85
N ALA A 331 6.90 -16.91 -10.14
CA ALA A 331 7.86 -17.44 -11.11
C ALA A 331 9.01 -16.45 -11.34
N ARG A 332 8.70 -15.15 -11.51
CA ARG A 332 9.71 -14.10 -11.68
C ARG A 332 10.65 -13.96 -10.48
N LEU A 333 10.12 -14.07 -9.26
CA LEU A 333 10.93 -14.07 -8.05
C LEU A 333 11.78 -15.35 -7.97
N ALA A 334 11.23 -16.50 -8.36
CA ALA A 334 11.97 -17.77 -8.38
C ALA A 334 13.11 -17.78 -9.41
N SER A 335 12.97 -17.06 -10.52
CA SER A 335 13.99 -16.96 -11.58
C SER A 335 15.10 -15.95 -11.30
N MET A 336 15.09 -15.27 -10.15
CA MET A 336 16.17 -14.34 -9.78
C MET A 336 17.44 -15.11 -9.37
N ASP A 337 18.58 -14.70 -9.91
CA ASP A 337 19.88 -15.25 -9.56
C ASP A 337 20.35 -14.75 -8.19
N VAL A 338 20.93 -15.66 -7.40
CA VAL A 338 21.63 -15.31 -6.16
C VAL A 338 23.08 -15.01 -6.51
N ARG A 339 23.56 -13.84 -6.11
CA ARG A 339 24.94 -13.38 -6.37
C ARG A 339 25.77 -13.37 -5.08
N PRO A 340 27.10 -13.59 -5.16
CA PRO A 340 27.99 -13.39 -4.02
C PRO A 340 27.89 -11.98 -3.43
N CYS A 341 27.98 -11.86 -2.11
CA CYS A 341 27.92 -10.55 -1.43
C CYS A 341 28.99 -9.56 -1.91
N GLN A 342 30.16 -10.06 -2.32
CA GLN A 342 31.24 -9.20 -2.81
C GLN A 342 30.85 -8.49 -4.11
N GLU A 343 30.18 -9.18 -5.04
CA GLU A 343 29.71 -8.55 -6.28
C GLU A 343 28.70 -7.42 -6.01
N TYR A 344 27.85 -7.59 -4.99
CA TYR A 344 26.95 -6.52 -4.54
C TYR A 344 27.72 -5.32 -3.99
N VAL A 345 28.75 -5.55 -3.17
CA VAL A 345 29.60 -4.48 -2.61
C VAL A 345 30.35 -3.73 -3.73
N ASP A 346 30.91 -4.47 -4.69
CA ASP A 346 31.63 -3.89 -5.83
C ASP A 346 30.68 -3.07 -6.72
N ALA A 347 29.45 -3.56 -6.95
CA ALA A 347 28.42 -2.82 -7.70
C ALA A 347 27.99 -1.53 -6.99
N LEU A 348 27.88 -1.52 -5.65
CA LEU A 348 27.61 -0.31 -4.89
C LEU A 348 28.75 0.71 -5.02
N LYS A 349 30.00 0.25 -4.97
CA LYS A 349 31.17 1.12 -5.15
C LYS A 349 31.19 1.74 -6.55
N LEU A 350 30.96 0.93 -7.59
CA LEU A 350 30.84 1.42 -8.97
C LEU A 350 29.73 2.48 -9.11
N ARG A 351 28.58 2.27 -8.45
CA ARG A 351 27.48 3.23 -8.45
C ARG A 351 27.86 4.55 -7.77
N GLU A 352 28.54 4.49 -6.62
CA GLU A 352 29.00 5.67 -5.89
C GLU A 352 30.01 6.49 -6.70
N GLU A 353 30.98 5.84 -7.32
CA GLU A 353 31.98 6.48 -8.19
C GLU A 353 31.35 7.21 -9.39
N ASN A 354 30.23 6.70 -9.91
CA ASN A 354 29.60 7.20 -11.13
C ASN A 354 28.31 7.99 -10.91
N HIS A 355 27.89 8.25 -9.67
CA HIS A 355 26.58 8.88 -9.38
C HIS A 355 26.39 10.23 -10.11
N ASN A 356 27.44 11.06 -10.11
CA ASN A 356 27.46 12.37 -10.75
C ASN A 356 28.32 12.41 -12.03
N ALA A 357 28.69 11.25 -12.58
CA ALA A 357 29.56 11.20 -13.75
C ALA A 357 28.83 11.68 -15.03
N VAL A 358 29.59 12.38 -15.87
CA VAL A 358 29.23 12.73 -17.27
C VAL A 358 30.17 12.02 -18.22
N LYS A 359 29.82 11.93 -19.50
CA LYS A 359 30.58 11.16 -20.51
C LYS A 359 30.84 9.72 -20.05
N TYR A 360 29.81 9.10 -19.49
CA TYR A 360 29.90 7.78 -18.87
C TYR A 360 29.18 6.73 -19.71
N ILE A 361 29.85 5.61 -19.92
CA ILE A 361 29.27 4.39 -20.51
C ILE A 361 29.20 3.34 -19.38
N PRO A 362 28.00 2.85 -19.02
CA PRO A 362 27.86 1.82 -18.00
C PRO A 362 28.68 0.56 -18.30
N GLN A 363 29.32 0.04 -17.27
CA GLN A 363 30.28 -1.09 -17.39
C GLN A 363 29.67 -2.44 -16.98
N GLY A 364 28.41 -2.47 -16.53
CA GLY A 364 27.73 -3.69 -16.09
C GLY A 364 27.38 -4.60 -17.27
N SER A 365 27.48 -5.92 -17.06
CA SER A 365 27.09 -6.90 -18.10
C SER A 365 25.58 -6.86 -18.37
N LEU A 366 25.21 -6.86 -19.65
CA LEU A 366 23.82 -7.01 -20.08
C LEU A 366 23.25 -8.40 -19.76
N ASP A 367 24.09 -9.40 -19.47
CA ASP A 367 23.64 -10.73 -19.04
C ASP A 367 22.88 -10.68 -17.71
N ASN A 368 23.17 -9.67 -16.88
CA ASN A 368 22.48 -9.43 -15.60
C ASN A 368 21.12 -8.74 -15.77
N ILE A 369 20.70 -8.44 -17.00
CA ILE A 369 19.47 -7.71 -17.31
C ILE A 369 18.49 -8.68 -17.97
N TRP A 370 17.24 -8.70 -17.52
CA TRP A 370 16.21 -9.54 -18.14
C TRP A 370 15.93 -9.13 -19.60
N PRO A 371 15.63 -10.09 -20.49
CA PRO A 371 15.19 -9.79 -21.85
C PRO A 371 13.98 -8.84 -21.85
N GLY A 372 13.97 -7.87 -22.76
CA GLY A 372 12.93 -6.85 -22.87
C GLY A 372 13.02 -5.71 -21.85
N ALA A 373 13.94 -5.75 -20.88
CA ALA A 373 14.13 -4.64 -19.94
C ALA A 373 14.92 -3.49 -20.58
N TYR A 374 14.59 -2.26 -20.17
CA TYR A 374 15.34 -1.06 -20.54
C TYR A 374 16.59 -0.94 -19.67
N TYR A 375 17.68 -0.45 -20.25
CA TYR A 375 18.94 -0.18 -19.57
C TYR A 375 19.57 1.14 -20.03
N LEU A 376 20.43 1.71 -19.20
CA LEU A 376 21.17 2.93 -19.52
C LEU A 376 22.30 2.58 -20.50
N GLU A 377 22.26 3.17 -21.69
CA GLU A 377 23.31 3.01 -22.71
C GLU A 377 24.48 3.97 -22.45
N GLY A 378 24.17 5.20 -22.02
CA GLY A 378 25.20 6.20 -21.75
C GLY A 378 24.66 7.52 -21.19
N VAL A 379 25.59 8.29 -20.64
CA VAL A 379 25.39 9.67 -20.18
C VAL A 379 26.40 10.56 -20.91
N ASP A 380 25.92 11.61 -21.57
CA ASP A 380 26.81 12.52 -22.30
C ASP A 380 27.36 13.66 -21.42
N GLU A 381 28.06 14.61 -22.04
CA GLU A 381 28.66 15.78 -21.36
C GLU A 381 27.66 16.79 -20.79
N LEU A 382 26.38 16.71 -21.19
CA LEU A 382 25.31 17.58 -20.74
C LEU A 382 24.32 16.85 -19.81
N TYR A 383 24.74 15.73 -19.21
CA TYR A 383 23.91 14.88 -18.33
C TYR A 383 22.70 14.22 -19.02
N ARG A 384 22.62 14.26 -20.36
CA ARG A 384 21.51 13.62 -21.08
C ARG A 384 21.74 12.11 -21.08
N ARG A 385 20.67 11.36 -20.82
CA ARG A 385 20.70 9.90 -20.68
C ARG A 385 20.05 9.24 -21.89
N THR A 386 20.74 8.27 -22.47
CA THR A 386 20.20 7.42 -23.55
C THR A 386 19.91 6.04 -22.99
N TYR A 387 18.75 5.48 -23.37
CA TYR A 387 18.31 4.16 -22.93
C TYR A 387 18.01 3.30 -24.14
N LEU A 388 18.40 2.02 -24.06
CA LEU A 388 18.03 0.99 -25.04
C LEU A 388 17.25 -0.12 -24.34
N GLN A 389 16.55 -0.93 -25.14
CA GLN A 389 15.85 -2.12 -24.65
C GLN A 389 16.68 -3.35 -25.01
N LYS A 390 16.96 -4.21 -24.02
CA LYS A 390 17.59 -5.50 -24.29
C LYS A 390 16.63 -6.32 -25.17
N PRO A 391 17.07 -6.86 -26.31
CA PRO A 391 16.21 -7.70 -27.15
C PRO A 391 15.55 -8.81 -26.34
N GLY A 392 14.31 -9.16 -26.70
CA GLY A 392 13.63 -10.32 -26.13
C GLY A 392 14.38 -11.61 -26.45
N SER A 393 14.20 -12.65 -25.63
CA SER A 393 14.55 -14.01 -26.04
C SER A 393 13.74 -14.34 -27.29
N ALA A 394 14.41 -14.73 -28.39
CA ALA A 394 13.75 -15.18 -29.62
C ALA A 394 12.84 -16.39 -29.39
#